data_AF-A0A317QGD2-F1
#
_entry.id   AF-A0A317QGD2-F1
#
_cell.length_a   1.000
_cell.length_b   1.000
_cell.length_c   1.000
_cell.angle_alpha   90.00
_cell.angle_beta   90.00
_cell.angle_gamma   90.00
#
_symmetry.space_group_name_H-M   'P 1'
#
loop_
_entity.id
_entity.type
_entity.pdbx_description
1 polymer ?
#
loop_
_entity_poly.entity_id
_entity_poly.type
_entity_poly.pdbx_seq_one_letter_code
_entity_poly.pdbx_strand_id
1 'polypeptide(L)'
;MARVDKWLLVLVAAVLVLAMPLIRSALPPKYFYDSLKIQQVAAGIARYEEDRAFTVTGGLYRWLGLESSPAAVAVLSMLLCYGVVVLAWRDTRYVTRAQFVLACLYLLFAAVYLSSYSKDVFVLLLVAVLLTAPRGLAGEVLIVGAMLGYAYVVREYWFLVAAAYIAARRVFRGPFRPRTVLVFLVVVTAVCAVAFLVGQGVELDHFRGVVNEDRGSADAETAIAVSVGGGLVGSALSCLLVLVTLLLPVPLLLTGNPLHAAFFVLIVTMWVLVGRGIRSRLRDGSGAQGDIRWVRCFSLVVSFVLVQSFFEPDYGSYLRHLSPILPVAIYVAGRPAGDRGPSQESAAVRHPKVA
;
A
#
# COMPACT_ATOMS: atom_id res chain seq x y z
N MET A 1 -5.80 24.19 14.53
CA MET A 1 -5.81 22.74 14.21
C MET A 1 -5.63 21.96 15.50
N ALA A 2 -6.60 21.13 15.88
CA ALA A 2 -6.45 20.27 17.06
C ALA A 2 -5.37 19.22 16.81
N ARG A 3 -4.43 19.11 17.76
CA ARG A 3 -3.30 18.18 17.73
C ARG A 3 -3.72 16.92 18.49
N VAL A 4 -3.44 15.74 17.95
CA VAL A 4 -3.72 14.46 18.61
C VAL A 4 -2.40 13.89 19.12
N ASP A 5 -2.42 13.32 20.32
CA ASP A 5 -1.26 12.64 20.90
C ASP A 5 -1.03 11.30 20.19
N LYS A 6 0.24 11.01 19.87
CA LYS A 6 0.65 9.75 19.24
C LYS A 6 0.38 8.54 20.14
N TRP A 7 0.37 8.72 21.46
CA TRP A 7 0.07 7.66 22.43
C TRP A 7 -1.34 7.08 22.28
N LEU A 8 -2.29 7.87 21.76
CA LEU A 8 -3.64 7.38 21.47
C LEU A 8 -3.63 6.24 20.44
N LEU A 9 -2.65 6.19 19.53
CA LEU A 9 -2.52 5.06 18.61
C LEU A 9 -2.09 3.76 19.28
N VAL A 10 -1.35 3.82 20.40
CA VAL A 10 -1.01 2.61 21.18
C VAL A 10 -2.30 2.01 21.72
N LEU A 11 -3.18 2.85 22.27
CA LEU A 11 -4.47 2.40 22.76
C LEU A 11 -5.31 1.80 21.62
N VAL A 12 -5.36 2.45 20.45
CA VAL A 12 -6.07 1.92 19.27
C VAL A 12 -5.50 0.56 18.85
N ALA A 13 -4.17 0.43 18.75
CA ALA A 13 -3.53 -0.83 18.39
C ALA A 13 -3.81 -1.93 19.42
N ALA A 14 -3.75 -1.62 20.72
CA ALA A 14 -4.06 -2.55 21.79
C ALA A 14 -5.53 -3.00 21.76
N VAL A 15 -6.47 -2.07 21.58
CA VAL A 15 -7.90 -2.39 21.43
C VAL A 15 -8.14 -3.28 20.22
N LEU A 16 -7.50 -3.00 19.08
CA LEU A 16 -7.64 -3.83 17.88
C LEU A 16 -7.10 -5.24 18.09
N VAL A 17 -5.94 -5.40 18.74
CA VAL A 17 -5.40 -6.72 19.11
C VAL A 17 -6.39 -7.49 19.99
N LEU A 18 -6.97 -6.84 20.99
CA LEU A 18 -7.97 -7.45 21.88
C LEU A 18 -9.29 -7.78 21.15
N ALA A 19 -9.67 -6.97 20.16
CA ALA A 19 -10.88 -7.17 19.35
C ALA A 19 -10.71 -8.21 18.23
N MET A 20 -9.53 -8.81 18.07
CA MET A 20 -9.25 -9.78 16.99
C MET A 20 -10.20 -10.97 16.91
N PRO A 21 -10.57 -11.64 18.03
CA PRO A 21 -11.53 -12.73 17.97
C PRO A 21 -12.88 -12.29 17.40
N LEU A 22 -13.35 -11.10 17.78
CA LEU A 22 -14.60 -10.54 17.29
C LEU A 22 -14.50 -10.19 15.80
N ILE A 23 -13.43 -9.51 15.38
CA ILE A 23 -13.20 -9.15 13.97
C ILE A 23 -13.15 -10.40 13.08
N ARG A 24 -12.52 -11.48 13.53
CA ARG A 24 -12.48 -12.76 12.80
C ARG A 24 -13.85 -13.40 12.66
N SER A 25 -14.68 -13.35 13.71
CA SER A 25 -16.05 -13.88 13.67
C SER A 25 -17.00 -13.08 12.79
N ALA A 26 -16.73 -11.78 12.59
CA ALA A 26 -17.57 -10.88 11.82
C ALA A 26 -17.29 -10.92 10.30
N LEU A 27 -16.13 -11.46 9.89
CA LEU A 27 -15.72 -11.50 8.49
C LEU A 27 -15.91 -12.90 7.87
N PRO A 28 -16.28 -12.98 6.58
CA PRO A 28 -16.38 -14.26 5.88
C PRO A 28 -15.06 -15.07 5.90
N PRO A 29 -15.10 -16.41 5.92
CA PRO A 29 -13.91 -17.26 5.97
C PRO A 29 -12.88 -17.00 4.86
N LYS A 30 -13.32 -16.58 3.67
CA LYS A 30 -12.47 -16.30 2.51
C LYS A 30 -11.35 -15.28 2.78
N TYR A 31 -11.55 -14.36 3.73
CA TYR A 31 -10.53 -13.39 4.12
C TYR A 31 -9.33 -14.04 4.84
N PHE A 32 -9.46 -15.29 5.30
CA PHE A 32 -8.47 -15.99 6.11
C PHE A 32 -7.86 -17.22 5.43
N TYR A 33 -8.27 -17.59 4.22
CA TYR A 33 -7.78 -18.80 3.53
C TYR A 33 -6.26 -18.86 3.43
N ASP A 34 -5.60 -17.79 2.98
CA ASP A 34 -4.13 -17.71 2.91
C ASP A 34 -3.48 -17.93 4.27
N SER A 35 -4.05 -17.33 5.32
CA SER A 35 -3.51 -17.44 6.67
C SER A 35 -3.60 -18.85 7.24
N LEU A 36 -4.69 -19.56 6.92
CA LEU A 36 -4.85 -20.96 7.29
C LEU A 36 -3.85 -21.86 6.57
N LYS A 37 -3.65 -21.64 5.26
CA LYS A 37 -2.63 -22.38 4.48
C LYS A 37 -1.23 -22.17 5.06
N ILE A 38 -0.84 -20.92 5.35
CA ILE A 38 0.46 -20.60 5.95
C ILE A 38 0.60 -21.25 7.33
N GLN A 39 -0.44 -21.21 8.15
CA GLN A 39 -0.42 -21.84 9.47
C GLN A 39 -0.23 -23.35 9.37
N GLN A 40 -0.92 -24.02 8.44
CA GLN A 40 -0.77 -25.47 8.22
C GLN A 40 0.64 -25.83 7.77
N VAL A 41 1.26 -25.00 6.92
CA VAL A 41 2.68 -25.16 6.54
C VAL A 41 3.58 -24.95 7.76
N ALA A 42 3.38 -23.88 8.53
CA ALA A 42 4.15 -23.58 9.73
C ALA A 42 4.06 -24.70 10.78
N ALA A 43 2.88 -25.30 10.95
CA ALA A 43 2.65 -26.44 11.84
C ALA A 43 3.17 -27.78 11.27
N GLY A 44 3.46 -27.84 9.98
CA GLY A 44 4.05 -29.03 9.33
C GLY A 44 3.02 -30.05 8.88
N ILE A 45 1.76 -29.62 8.87
CA ILE A 45 0.59 -30.41 8.52
C ILE A 45 0.44 -30.49 6.99
N ALA A 46 0.74 -29.40 6.28
CA ALA A 46 0.62 -29.31 4.83
C ALA A 46 1.95 -28.92 4.17
N ARG A 47 2.16 -29.40 2.95
CA ARG A 47 3.22 -28.93 2.04
C ARG A 47 2.55 -28.50 0.74
N TYR A 48 2.77 -27.25 0.36
CA TYR A 48 2.33 -26.71 -0.93
C TYR A 48 3.57 -26.45 -1.76
N GLU A 49 4.09 -27.49 -2.40
CA GLU A 49 5.36 -27.43 -3.14
C GLU A 49 5.27 -26.50 -4.36
N GLU A 50 4.08 -26.35 -4.93
CA GLU A 50 3.80 -25.43 -6.04
C GLU A 50 3.73 -23.95 -5.62
N ASP A 51 3.50 -23.66 -4.33
CA ASP A 51 3.41 -22.28 -3.82
C ASP A 51 4.56 -21.98 -2.86
N ARG A 52 5.71 -21.64 -3.46
CA ARG A 52 6.95 -21.27 -2.77
C ARG A 52 6.73 -20.19 -1.71
N ALA A 53 5.84 -19.24 -1.97
CA ALA A 53 5.60 -18.11 -1.07
C ALA A 53 5.00 -18.57 0.27
N PHE A 54 4.04 -19.51 0.23
CA PHE A 54 3.47 -20.10 1.44
C PHE A 54 4.48 -20.96 2.19
N THR A 55 5.27 -21.76 1.47
CA THR A 55 6.31 -22.62 2.06
C THR A 55 7.38 -21.81 2.78
N VAL A 56 7.91 -20.77 2.15
CA VAL A 56 8.92 -19.88 2.76
C VAL A 56 8.34 -19.13 3.97
N THR A 57 7.13 -18.58 3.83
CA THR A 57 6.50 -17.82 4.91
C THR A 57 6.20 -18.70 6.13
N GLY A 58 5.64 -19.90 5.92
CA GLY A 58 5.37 -20.85 6.98
C GLY A 58 6.67 -21.34 7.66
N GLY A 59 7.73 -21.58 6.87
CA GLY A 59 9.05 -21.89 7.39
C GLY A 59 9.64 -20.80 8.28
N LEU A 60 9.45 -19.53 7.91
CA LEU A 60 9.90 -18.40 8.71
C LEU A 60 9.14 -18.28 10.04
N TYR A 61 7.81 -18.48 10.03
CA TYR A 61 7.03 -18.52 11.27
C TYR A 61 7.44 -19.68 12.18
N ARG A 62 7.72 -20.86 11.62
CA ARG A 62 8.27 -21.98 12.39
C ARG A 62 9.65 -21.67 12.96
N TRP A 63 10.54 -21.07 12.16
CA TRP A 63 11.88 -20.71 12.64
C TRP A 63 11.83 -19.73 13.81
N LEU A 64 10.83 -18.84 13.84
CA LEU A 64 10.56 -17.94 14.96
C LEU A 64 9.88 -18.62 16.17
N GLY A 65 9.53 -19.91 16.08
CA GLY A 65 8.80 -20.64 17.13
C GLY A 65 7.34 -20.19 17.29
N LEU A 66 6.74 -19.67 16.22
CA LEU A 66 5.39 -19.09 16.24
C LEU A 66 4.32 -20.00 15.65
N GLU A 67 4.64 -21.21 15.19
CA GLU A 67 3.77 -22.11 14.44
C GLU A 67 2.46 -22.48 15.14
N SER A 68 2.46 -22.50 16.47
CA SER A 68 1.31 -22.91 17.29
C SER A 68 0.64 -21.74 18.01
N SER A 69 1.09 -20.50 17.79
CA SER A 69 0.62 -19.33 18.54
C SER A 69 0.08 -18.21 17.64
N PRO A 70 -1.18 -18.34 17.14
CA PRO A 70 -1.83 -17.27 16.39
C PRO A 70 -1.90 -15.93 17.14
N ALA A 71 -1.99 -15.96 18.47
CA ALA A 71 -1.99 -14.75 19.29
C ALA A 71 -0.62 -14.04 19.28
N ALA A 72 0.49 -14.79 19.40
CA ALA A 72 1.82 -14.22 19.32
C ALA A 72 2.10 -13.63 17.93
N VAL A 73 1.67 -14.30 16.86
CA VAL A 73 1.72 -13.76 15.49
C VAL A 73 0.96 -12.45 15.38
N ALA A 74 -0.26 -12.39 15.91
CA ALA A 74 -1.07 -11.17 15.89
C ALA A 74 -0.39 -10.01 16.61
N VAL A 75 0.15 -10.26 17.80
CA VAL A 75 0.89 -9.26 18.58
C VAL A 75 2.13 -8.78 17.82
N LEU A 76 2.96 -9.71 17.32
CA LEU A 76 4.18 -9.37 16.58
C LEU A 76 3.85 -8.54 15.32
N SER A 77 2.90 -8.99 14.51
CA SER A 77 2.49 -8.27 13.30
C SER A 77 1.94 -6.88 13.63
N MET A 78 1.12 -6.74 14.66
CA MET A 78 0.58 -5.43 15.06
C MET A 78 1.64 -4.51 15.65
N LEU A 79 2.63 -5.04 16.37
CA LEU A 79 3.80 -4.28 16.82
C LEU A 79 4.63 -3.76 15.64
N LEU A 80 4.86 -4.60 14.62
CA LEU A 80 5.53 -4.17 13.38
C LEU A 80 4.73 -3.07 12.67
N CYS A 81 3.41 -3.24 12.57
CA CYS A 81 2.52 -2.25 11.96
C CYS A 81 2.56 -0.90 12.69
N TYR A 82 2.46 -0.94 14.02
CA TYR A 82 2.60 0.25 14.86
C TYR A 82 3.99 0.89 14.71
N GLY A 83 5.04 0.07 14.72
CA GLY A 83 6.43 0.52 14.58
C GLY A 83 6.66 1.30 13.29
N VAL A 84 6.14 0.84 12.14
CA VAL A 84 6.29 1.57 10.87
C VAL A 84 5.51 2.88 10.82
N VAL A 85 4.36 2.98 11.53
CA VAL A 85 3.63 4.25 11.67
C VAL A 85 4.45 5.24 12.50
N VAL A 86 5.05 4.77 13.61
CA VAL A 86 5.96 5.60 14.41
C VAL A 86 7.15 6.06 13.58
N LEU A 87 7.76 5.18 12.78
CA LEU A 87 8.84 5.54 11.87
C LEU A 87 8.40 6.57 10.82
N ALA A 88 7.22 6.42 10.24
CA ALA A 88 6.65 7.38 9.29
C ALA A 88 6.46 8.77 9.95
N TRP A 89 6.24 8.81 11.26
CA TRP A 89 6.02 10.05 12.02
C TRP A 89 7.20 10.48 12.87
N ARG A 90 8.38 9.89 12.70
CA ARG A 90 9.54 10.22 13.53
C ARG A 90 9.95 11.69 13.44
N ASP A 91 9.76 12.29 12.26
CA ASP A 91 10.10 13.69 11.98
C ASP A 91 8.90 14.64 12.15
N THR A 92 7.77 14.17 12.68
CA THR A 92 6.58 14.99 12.91
C THR A 92 6.35 15.19 14.40
N ARG A 93 6.31 16.43 14.89
CA ARG A 93 6.02 16.70 16.31
C ARG A 93 4.56 16.46 16.67
N TYR A 94 3.65 16.73 15.73
CA TYR A 94 2.21 16.55 15.90
C TYR A 94 1.60 15.92 14.66
N VAL A 95 0.51 15.18 14.84
CA VAL A 95 -0.27 14.62 13.74
C VAL A 95 -1.57 15.39 13.57
N THR A 96 -1.94 15.63 12.32
CA THR A 96 -3.25 16.20 11.99
C THR A 96 -4.35 15.16 12.20
N ARG A 97 -5.60 15.61 12.38
CA ARG A 97 -6.76 14.70 12.45
C ARG A 97 -6.85 13.77 11.24
N ALA A 98 -6.54 14.28 10.04
CA ALA A 98 -6.52 13.48 8.81
C ALA A 98 -5.47 12.35 8.87
N GLN A 99 -4.25 12.65 9.31
CA GLN A 99 -3.20 11.64 9.48
C GLN A 99 -3.56 10.63 10.57
N PHE A 100 -4.16 11.09 11.67
CA PHE A 100 -4.63 10.22 12.75
C PHE A 100 -5.72 9.25 12.25
N VAL A 101 -6.74 9.75 11.54
CA VAL A 101 -7.77 8.91 10.93
C VAL A 101 -7.16 7.91 9.96
N LEU A 102 -6.23 8.35 9.10
CA LEU A 102 -5.57 7.45 8.14
C LEU A 102 -4.74 6.35 8.85
N ALA A 103 -4.10 6.67 9.98
CA ALA A 103 -3.41 5.68 10.79
C ALA A 103 -4.37 4.71 11.49
N CYS A 104 -5.51 5.17 11.99
CA CYS A 104 -6.55 4.29 12.53
C CYS A 104 -7.12 3.35 11.46
N LEU A 105 -7.38 3.87 10.24
CA LEU A 105 -7.81 3.06 9.10
C LEU A 105 -6.76 2.02 8.71
N TYR A 106 -5.49 2.42 8.66
CA TYR A 106 -4.39 1.49 8.44
C TYR A 106 -4.34 0.40 9.51
N LEU A 107 -4.38 0.76 10.79
CA LEU A 107 -4.31 -0.22 11.87
C LEU A 107 -5.51 -1.17 11.83
N LEU A 108 -6.70 -0.69 11.47
CA LEU A 108 -7.87 -1.54 11.24
C LEU A 108 -7.63 -2.56 10.13
N PHE A 109 -7.13 -2.13 8.97
CA PHE A 109 -6.82 -3.05 7.87
C PHE A 109 -5.67 -4.01 8.21
N ALA A 110 -4.62 -3.53 8.87
CA ALA A 110 -3.55 -4.36 9.36
C ALA A 110 -4.06 -5.42 10.35
N ALA A 111 -5.01 -5.05 11.20
CA ALA A 111 -5.61 -5.98 12.14
C ALA A 111 -6.44 -7.05 11.41
N VAL A 112 -7.09 -6.75 10.28
CA VAL A 112 -7.78 -7.77 9.47
C VAL A 112 -6.81 -8.66 8.68
N TYR A 113 -5.82 -8.06 8.03
CA TYR A 113 -5.05 -8.70 6.96
C TYR A 113 -3.61 -9.12 7.34
N LEU A 114 -3.02 -8.46 8.34
CA LEU A 114 -1.61 -8.65 8.72
C LEU A 114 -1.44 -9.29 10.10
N SER A 115 -2.45 -9.23 10.97
CA SER A 115 -2.44 -9.83 12.32
C SER A 115 -2.57 -11.37 12.33
N SER A 116 -2.65 -12.00 11.17
CA SER A 116 -2.63 -13.44 11.01
C SER A 116 -1.34 -13.87 10.33
N TYR A 117 -1.17 -15.17 10.13
CA TYR A 117 -0.07 -15.69 9.32
C TYR A 117 -0.17 -15.10 7.92
N SER A 118 0.71 -14.16 7.58
CA SER A 118 0.58 -13.37 6.36
C SER A 118 1.95 -13.11 5.75
N LYS A 119 2.10 -13.44 4.47
CA LYS A 119 3.31 -13.14 3.70
C LYS A 119 3.48 -11.63 3.46
N ASP A 120 2.39 -10.88 3.48
CA ASP A 120 2.38 -9.43 3.26
C ASP A 120 2.96 -8.65 4.46
N VAL A 121 3.09 -9.26 5.65
CA VAL A 121 3.71 -8.62 6.81
C VAL A 121 5.17 -8.22 6.55
N PHE A 122 5.88 -8.97 5.69
CA PHE A 122 7.29 -8.69 5.39
C PHE A 122 7.47 -7.44 4.51
N VAL A 123 6.42 -7.00 3.83
CA VAL A 123 6.42 -5.70 3.13
C VAL A 123 6.62 -4.55 4.13
N LEU A 124 6.26 -4.72 5.42
CA LEU A 124 6.54 -3.71 6.45
C LEU A 124 8.04 -3.51 6.68
N LEU A 125 8.86 -4.56 6.52
CA LEU A 125 10.34 -4.44 6.61
C LEU A 125 10.88 -3.60 5.44
N LEU A 126 10.35 -3.82 4.23
CA LEU A 126 10.66 -3.01 3.06
C LEU A 126 10.24 -1.55 3.27
N VAL A 127 9.06 -1.32 3.84
CA VAL A 127 8.59 0.03 4.20
C VAL A 127 9.49 0.67 5.25
N ALA A 128 9.94 -0.07 6.26
CA ALA A 128 10.91 0.41 7.24
C ALA A 128 12.23 0.81 6.56
N VAL A 129 12.74 -0.02 5.64
CA VAL A 129 13.92 0.30 4.81
C VAL A 129 13.69 1.57 4.01
N LEU A 130 12.56 1.71 3.31
CA LEU A 130 12.22 2.90 2.54
C LEU A 130 12.23 4.18 3.37
N LEU A 131 11.66 4.13 4.58
CA LEU A 131 11.53 5.27 5.48
C LEU A 131 12.85 5.64 6.16
N THR A 132 13.78 4.69 6.32
CA THR A 132 15.03 4.87 7.05
C THR A 132 16.27 4.96 6.17
N ALA A 133 16.20 4.53 4.91
CA ALA A 133 17.33 4.48 4.00
C ALA A 133 18.04 5.83 3.85
N PRO A 134 19.39 5.83 3.76
CA PRO A 134 20.16 7.06 3.62
C PRO A 134 19.81 7.81 2.33
N ARG A 135 20.14 9.10 2.29
CA ARG A 135 20.01 9.88 1.06
C ARG A 135 21.11 9.46 0.07
N GLY A 136 20.81 9.51 -1.23
CA GLY A 136 21.78 9.16 -2.29
C GLY A 136 21.71 7.71 -2.78
N LEU A 137 22.72 7.32 -3.56
CA LEU A 137 22.75 6.04 -4.30
C LEU A 137 22.66 4.81 -3.38
N ALA A 138 23.42 4.80 -2.28
CA ALA A 138 23.39 3.69 -1.33
C ALA A 138 21.98 3.40 -0.81
N GLY A 139 21.18 4.45 -0.55
CA GLY A 139 19.80 4.29 -0.13
C GLY A 139 18.89 3.76 -1.26
N GLU A 140 19.10 4.20 -2.50
CA GLU A 140 18.33 3.65 -3.64
C GLU A 140 18.67 2.18 -3.88
N VAL A 141 19.96 1.80 -3.80
CA VAL A 141 20.41 0.40 -3.91
C VAL A 141 19.80 -0.45 -2.81
N LEU A 142 19.78 0.04 -1.56
CA LEU A 142 19.17 -0.67 -0.45
C LEU A 142 17.66 -0.88 -0.65
N ILE A 143 16.94 0.16 -1.09
CA ILE A 143 15.49 0.08 -1.34
C ILE A 143 15.20 -0.91 -2.48
N VAL A 144 15.87 -0.75 -3.63
CA VAL A 144 15.66 -1.63 -4.79
C VAL A 144 16.09 -3.05 -4.46
N GLY A 145 17.21 -3.24 -3.78
CA GLY A 145 17.66 -4.55 -3.32
C GLY A 145 16.66 -5.23 -2.39
N ALA A 146 16.05 -4.50 -1.46
CA ALA A 146 14.97 -5.01 -0.61
C ALA A 146 13.72 -5.40 -1.42
N MET A 147 13.33 -4.60 -2.41
CA MET A 147 12.21 -4.92 -3.31
C MET A 147 12.48 -6.18 -4.13
N LEU A 148 13.68 -6.31 -4.71
CA LEU A 148 14.09 -7.47 -5.51
C LEU A 148 14.24 -8.73 -4.65
N GLY A 149 14.79 -8.61 -3.45
CA GLY A 149 14.88 -9.70 -2.48
C GLY A 149 13.49 -10.21 -2.09
N TYR A 150 12.56 -9.31 -1.78
CA TYR A 150 11.17 -9.67 -1.53
C TYR A 150 10.51 -10.31 -2.75
N ALA A 151 10.76 -9.78 -3.95
CA ALA A 151 10.21 -10.32 -5.19
C ALA A 151 10.63 -11.77 -5.43
N TYR A 152 11.92 -12.06 -5.25
CA TYR A 152 12.50 -13.38 -5.46
C TYR A 152 12.03 -14.42 -4.42
N VAL A 153 11.87 -14.00 -3.17
CA VAL A 153 11.60 -14.91 -2.04
C VAL A 153 10.10 -15.13 -1.82
N VAL A 154 9.29 -14.08 -1.98
CA VAL A 154 7.89 -14.07 -1.53
C VAL A 154 6.91 -13.81 -2.67
N ARG A 155 7.20 -12.88 -3.59
CA ARG A 155 6.16 -12.41 -4.53
C ARG A 155 6.68 -11.81 -5.83
N GLU A 156 6.65 -12.60 -6.90
CA GLU A 156 7.34 -12.28 -8.16
C GLU A 156 6.91 -10.97 -8.83
N TYR A 157 5.63 -10.57 -8.77
CA TYR A 157 5.22 -9.30 -9.39
C TYR A 157 5.89 -8.07 -8.78
N TRP A 158 6.55 -8.18 -7.62
CA TRP A 158 7.36 -7.10 -7.07
C TRP A 158 8.57 -6.74 -7.93
N PHE A 159 9.00 -7.61 -8.86
CA PHE A 159 9.94 -7.23 -9.91
C PHE A 159 9.39 -6.07 -10.76
N LEU A 160 8.11 -6.12 -11.13
CA LEU A 160 7.44 -5.03 -11.85
C LEU A 160 7.29 -3.79 -10.97
N VAL A 161 6.97 -3.96 -9.68
CA VAL A 161 6.90 -2.83 -8.73
C VAL A 161 8.27 -2.14 -8.63
N ALA A 162 9.37 -2.90 -8.56
CA ALA A 162 10.73 -2.37 -8.52
C ALA A 162 11.12 -1.64 -9.80
N ALA A 163 10.83 -2.22 -10.97
CA ALA A 163 11.08 -1.58 -12.26
C ALA A 163 10.28 -0.27 -12.42
N ALA A 164 8.98 -0.31 -12.12
CA ALA A 164 8.11 0.86 -12.13
C ALA A 164 8.57 1.91 -11.11
N TYR A 165 9.05 1.50 -9.94
CA TYR A 165 9.61 2.40 -8.93
C TYR A 165 10.84 3.13 -9.47
N ILE A 166 11.79 2.42 -10.07
CA ILE A 166 13.00 3.03 -10.66
C ILE A 166 12.60 4.06 -11.73
N ALA A 167 11.67 3.71 -12.62
CA ALA A 167 11.18 4.62 -13.64
C ALA A 167 10.50 5.85 -13.00
N ALA A 168 9.60 5.65 -12.02
CA ALA A 168 8.94 6.71 -11.27
C ALA A 168 9.94 7.63 -10.57
N ARG A 169 11.03 7.07 -10.02
CA ARG A 169 12.11 7.85 -9.38
C ARG A 169 12.83 8.75 -10.38
N ARG A 170 13.01 8.33 -11.63
CA ARG A 170 13.61 9.19 -12.67
C ARG A 170 12.64 10.30 -13.08
N VAL A 171 11.37 9.97 -13.28
CA VAL A 171 10.33 10.89 -13.76
C VAL A 171 9.94 11.93 -12.71
N PHE A 172 9.74 11.52 -11.45
CA PHE A 172 9.24 12.39 -10.38
C PHE A 172 10.32 13.15 -9.61
N ARG A 173 11.58 13.10 -10.07
CA ARG A 173 12.66 13.95 -9.54
C ARG A 173 12.53 15.42 -9.95
N GLY A 174 11.85 15.70 -11.07
CA GLY A 174 11.63 17.05 -11.58
C GLY A 174 10.46 17.78 -10.90
N PRO A 175 10.10 18.97 -11.40
CA PRO A 175 8.93 19.69 -10.91
C PRO A 175 7.67 18.84 -11.12
N PHE A 176 6.98 18.55 -10.03
CA PHE A 176 5.80 17.69 -10.07
C PHE A 176 4.65 18.37 -10.81
N ARG A 177 4.05 17.64 -11.77
CA ARG A 177 2.80 18.03 -12.42
C ARG A 177 1.85 16.82 -12.43
N PRO A 178 0.55 16.98 -12.10
CA PRO A 178 -0.41 15.86 -12.16
C PRO A 178 -0.44 15.16 -13.52
N ARG A 179 -0.27 15.92 -14.61
CA ARG A 179 -0.16 15.37 -15.97
C ARG A 179 1.02 14.41 -16.12
N THR A 180 2.14 14.64 -15.44
CA THR A 180 3.30 13.73 -15.47
C THR A 180 2.97 12.39 -14.85
N VAL A 181 2.16 12.34 -13.80
CA VAL A 181 1.69 11.08 -13.21
C VAL A 181 0.79 10.34 -14.20
N LEU A 182 -0.17 11.03 -14.81
CA LEU A 182 -1.06 10.41 -15.80
C LEU A 182 -0.28 9.83 -16.99
N VAL A 183 0.66 10.60 -17.55
CA VAL A 183 1.53 10.13 -18.64
C VAL A 183 2.36 8.94 -18.19
N PHE A 184 2.92 8.97 -16.98
CA PHE A 184 3.67 7.85 -16.42
C PHE A 184 2.82 6.58 -16.33
N LEU A 185 1.60 6.66 -15.80
CA LEU A 185 0.69 5.51 -15.68
C LEU A 185 0.40 4.91 -17.07
N VAL A 186 0.04 5.74 -18.05
CA VAL A 186 -0.27 5.29 -19.41
C VAL A 186 0.95 4.65 -20.09
N VAL A 187 2.12 5.30 -20.02
CA VAL A 187 3.34 4.80 -20.67
C VAL A 187 3.80 3.49 -20.04
N VAL A 188 3.82 3.38 -18.72
CA VAL A 188 4.24 2.14 -18.05
C VAL A 188 3.26 1.00 -18.33
N THR A 189 1.95 1.25 -18.32
CA THR A 189 0.97 0.23 -18.72
C THR A 189 1.18 -0.23 -20.16
N ALA A 190 1.39 0.70 -21.10
CA ALA A 190 1.62 0.34 -22.50
C ALA A 190 2.90 -0.48 -22.69
N VAL A 191 4.00 -0.10 -22.01
CA VAL A 191 5.25 -0.86 -22.03
C VAL A 191 5.07 -2.26 -21.43
N CYS A 192 4.38 -2.37 -20.30
CA CYS A 192 4.08 -3.67 -19.69
C CYS A 192 3.18 -4.53 -20.59
N ALA A 193 2.19 -3.95 -21.25
CA ALA A 193 1.31 -4.67 -22.17
C ALA A 193 2.09 -5.25 -23.35
N VAL A 194 3.01 -4.48 -23.93
CA VAL A 194 3.90 -4.98 -25.00
C VAL A 194 4.84 -6.06 -24.44
N ALA A 195 5.42 -5.86 -23.25
CA ALA A 195 6.34 -6.81 -22.64
C ALA A 195 5.67 -8.16 -22.34
N PHE A 196 4.42 -8.16 -21.88
CA PHE A 196 3.65 -9.40 -21.64
C PHE A 196 3.31 -10.12 -22.94
N LEU A 197 2.86 -9.36 -23.95
CA LEU A 197 2.53 -9.93 -25.25
C LEU A 197 3.76 -10.56 -25.93
N VAL A 198 4.90 -9.87 -25.93
CA VAL A 198 6.13 -10.35 -26.57
C VAL A 198 6.83 -11.42 -25.73
N GLY A 199 6.88 -11.26 -24.41
CA GLY A 199 7.63 -12.14 -23.52
C GLY A 199 6.90 -13.41 -23.12
N GLN A 200 5.56 -13.38 -23.04
CA GLN A 200 4.74 -14.50 -22.56
C GLN A 200 3.63 -14.89 -23.55
N GLY A 201 3.42 -14.15 -24.63
CA GLY A 201 2.35 -14.44 -25.59
C GLY A 201 0.94 -14.18 -25.04
N VAL A 202 0.82 -13.49 -23.90
CA VAL A 202 -0.47 -13.23 -23.23
C VAL A 202 -0.71 -11.74 -23.05
N GLU A 203 -1.98 -11.38 -22.88
CA GLU A 203 -2.41 -10.03 -22.56
C GLU A 203 -2.03 -9.65 -21.12
N LEU A 204 -1.94 -8.35 -20.83
CA LEU A 204 -1.46 -7.84 -19.53
C LEU A 204 -2.36 -8.26 -18.37
N ASP A 205 -3.67 -8.28 -18.60
CA ASP A 205 -4.68 -8.65 -17.61
C ASP A 205 -5.06 -10.14 -17.63
N HIS A 206 -4.35 -10.97 -18.42
CA HIS A 206 -4.61 -12.40 -18.54
C HIS A 206 -4.66 -13.11 -17.18
N PHE A 207 -3.63 -12.92 -16.35
CA PHE A 207 -3.53 -13.60 -15.04
C PHE A 207 -4.66 -13.20 -14.09
N ARG A 208 -5.16 -11.97 -14.16
CA ARG A 208 -6.34 -11.53 -13.41
C ARG A 208 -7.60 -12.23 -13.93
N GLY A 209 -7.72 -12.37 -15.26
CA GLY A 209 -8.80 -13.11 -15.91
C GLY A 209 -8.88 -14.56 -15.43
N VAL A 210 -7.78 -15.30 -15.52
CA VAL A 210 -7.69 -16.71 -15.08
C VAL A 210 -8.12 -16.87 -13.63
N VAL A 211 -7.60 -16.04 -12.71
CA VAL A 211 -7.96 -16.10 -11.29
C VAL A 211 -9.43 -15.75 -11.05
N ASN A 212 -10.04 -14.90 -11.88
CA ASN A 212 -11.45 -14.57 -11.78
C ASN A 212 -12.35 -15.69 -12.33
N GLU A 213 -11.92 -16.41 -13.36
CA GLU A 213 -12.62 -17.56 -13.94
C GLU A 213 -12.65 -18.76 -12.97
N ASP A 214 -11.58 -18.97 -12.22
CA ASP A 214 -11.46 -20.07 -11.24
C ASP A 214 -12.30 -19.86 -9.96
N ARG A 215 -13.00 -18.72 -9.81
CA ARG A 215 -13.76 -18.39 -8.59
C ARG A 215 -15.21 -18.88 -8.66
N GLY A 216 -15.64 -19.53 -7.58
CA GLY A 216 -17.06 -19.82 -7.34
C GLY A 216 -17.89 -18.56 -7.05
N SER A 217 -19.22 -18.67 -7.16
CA SER A 217 -20.16 -17.53 -7.08
C SER A 217 -20.03 -16.69 -5.81
N ALA A 218 -19.77 -17.30 -4.64
CA ALA A 218 -19.61 -16.60 -3.36
C ALA A 218 -18.28 -15.84 -3.21
N ASP A 219 -17.22 -16.30 -3.89
CA ASP A 219 -15.89 -15.67 -3.88
C ASP A 219 -15.73 -14.62 -5.00
N ALA A 220 -16.68 -14.60 -5.95
CA ALA A 220 -16.72 -13.67 -7.07
C ALA A 220 -17.42 -12.32 -6.77
N GLU A 221 -18.13 -12.18 -5.65
CA GLU A 221 -18.92 -10.96 -5.36
C GLU A 221 -18.10 -9.66 -5.33
N THR A 222 -16.82 -9.75 -4.98
CA THR A 222 -15.88 -8.61 -4.95
C THR A 222 -14.90 -8.63 -6.10
N ALA A 223 -15.09 -9.50 -7.10
CA ALA A 223 -14.21 -9.62 -8.24
C ALA A 223 -14.21 -8.34 -9.08
N ILE A 224 -13.03 -8.00 -9.58
CA ILE A 224 -12.81 -6.86 -10.46
C ILE A 224 -12.81 -7.40 -11.88
N ALA A 225 -13.98 -7.35 -12.52
CA ALA A 225 -14.24 -7.92 -13.85
C ALA A 225 -14.22 -6.88 -15.00
N VAL A 226 -13.50 -5.78 -14.84
CA VAL A 226 -13.43 -4.74 -15.90
C VAL A 226 -12.64 -5.28 -17.10
N SER A 227 -13.25 -5.24 -18.28
CA SER A 227 -12.63 -5.55 -19.57
C SER A 227 -13.19 -4.64 -20.68
N VAL A 228 -12.32 -4.14 -21.55
CA VAL A 228 -12.64 -3.27 -22.70
C VAL A 228 -12.52 -4.05 -24.03
N GLY A 229 -12.46 -5.38 -23.97
CA GLY A 229 -12.18 -6.24 -25.11
C GLY A 229 -10.70 -6.64 -25.20
N GLY A 230 -10.41 -7.54 -26.14
CA GLY A 230 -9.09 -8.15 -26.28
C GLY A 230 -8.07 -7.32 -27.08
N GLY A 231 -6.86 -7.86 -27.18
CA GLY A 231 -5.72 -7.28 -27.85
C GLY A 231 -4.94 -6.29 -26.98
N LEU A 232 -3.78 -5.88 -27.50
CA LEU A 232 -2.81 -5.04 -26.77
C LEU A 232 -3.43 -3.76 -26.17
N VAL A 233 -4.25 -3.05 -26.97
CA VAL A 233 -4.88 -1.80 -26.54
C VAL A 233 -6.03 -2.06 -25.56
N GLY A 234 -6.85 -3.07 -25.83
CA GLY A 234 -7.98 -3.45 -24.97
C GLY A 234 -7.52 -3.85 -23.57
N SER A 235 -6.48 -4.69 -23.48
CA SER A 235 -5.88 -5.12 -22.22
C SER A 235 -5.25 -3.96 -21.43
N ALA A 236 -4.52 -3.06 -22.11
CA ALA A 236 -3.94 -1.88 -21.48
C ALA A 236 -5.02 -0.92 -20.94
N LEU A 237 -6.10 -0.68 -21.70
CA LEU A 237 -7.23 0.13 -21.25
C LEU A 237 -7.97 -0.52 -20.08
N SER A 238 -8.15 -1.84 -20.11
CA SER A 238 -8.75 -2.59 -19.01
C SER A 238 -7.97 -2.39 -17.72
N CYS A 239 -6.64 -2.54 -17.76
CA CYS A 239 -5.77 -2.28 -16.61
C CYS A 239 -5.85 -0.85 -16.08
N LEU A 240 -5.96 0.16 -16.96
CA LEU A 240 -6.11 1.56 -16.57
C LEU A 240 -7.49 1.86 -15.98
N LEU A 241 -8.55 1.20 -16.46
CA LEU A 241 -9.88 1.31 -15.83
C LEU A 241 -9.92 0.61 -14.48
N VAL A 242 -9.28 -0.57 -14.36
CA VAL A 242 -9.08 -1.22 -13.05
C VAL A 242 -8.38 -0.29 -12.08
N LEU A 243 -7.34 0.42 -12.53
CA LEU A 243 -6.66 1.42 -11.69
C LEU A 243 -7.63 2.47 -11.16
N VAL A 244 -8.57 2.97 -11.98
CA VAL A 244 -9.61 3.90 -11.53
C VAL A 244 -10.54 3.24 -10.51
N THR A 245 -10.96 1.99 -10.74
CA THR A 245 -11.85 1.27 -9.81
C THR A 245 -11.17 0.93 -8.49
N LEU A 246 -9.86 0.71 -8.46
CA LEU A 246 -9.10 0.52 -7.21
C LEU A 246 -9.07 1.80 -6.35
N LEU A 247 -9.06 2.97 -6.99
CA LEU A 247 -9.11 4.26 -6.30
C LEU A 247 -10.54 4.64 -5.89
N LEU A 248 -11.52 4.28 -6.70
CA LEU A 248 -12.94 4.57 -6.51
C LEU A 248 -13.77 3.31 -6.81
N PRO A 249 -13.97 2.42 -5.82
CA PRO A 249 -14.55 1.10 -6.03
C PRO A 249 -16.08 1.11 -6.12
N VAL A 250 -16.64 1.90 -7.05
CA VAL A 250 -18.10 2.02 -7.27
C VAL A 250 -18.80 0.65 -7.36
N PRO A 251 -18.24 -0.39 -8.00
CA PRO A 251 -18.88 -1.70 -8.04
C PRO A 251 -19.26 -2.28 -6.67
N LEU A 252 -18.50 -1.98 -5.61
CA LEU A 252 -18.83 -2.43 -4.24
C LEU A 252 -20.17 -1.87 -3.76
N LEU A 253 -20.51 -0.63 -4.09
CA LEU A 253 -21.82 -0.04 -3.73
C LEU A 253 -22.97 -0.72 -4.48
N LEU A 254 -22.72 -1.14 -5.72
CA LEU A 254 -23.74 -1.75 -6.57
C LEU A 254 -24.11 -3.18 -6.11
N THR A 255 -23.30 -3.82 -5.27
CA THR A 255 -23.62 -5.14 -4.70
C THR A 255 -24.76 -5.11 -3.69
N GLY A 256 -25.12 -3.95 -3.13
CA GLY A 256 -26.14 -3.84 -2.07
C GLY A 256 -25.72 -4.42 -0.71
N ASN A 257 -24.51 -4.99 -0.58
CA ASN A 257 -24.01 -5.56 0.66
C ASN A 257 -23.47 -4.45 1.60
N PRO A 258 -23.96 -4.34 2.85
CA PRO A 258 -23.48 -3.33 3.81
C PRO A 258 -21.97 -3.39 4.09
N LEU A 259 -21.37 -4.60 4.09
CA LEU A 259 -19.93 -4.78 4.28
C LEU A 259 -19.14 -4.19 3.09
N HIS A 260 -19.61 -4.41 1.87
CA HIS A 260 -18.98 -3.84 0.67
C HIS A 260 -19.13 -2.31 0.62
N ALA A 261 -20.26 -1.78 1.06
CA ALA A 261 -20.45 -0.33 1.23
C ALA A 261 -19.47 0.25 2.26
N ALA A 262 -19.24 -0.45 3.38
CA ALA A 262 -18.23 -0.05 4.36
C ALA A 262 -16.82 -0.03 3.71
N PHE A 263 -16.44 -1.06 2.96
CA PHE A 263 -15.16 -1.09 2.24
C PHE A 263 -15.02 0.04 1.21
N PHE A 264 -16.08 0.37 0.46
CA PHE A 264 -16.10 1.53 -0.41
C PHE A 264 -15.77 2.81 0.38
N VAL A 265 -16.47 3.06 1.48
CA VAL A 265 -16.25 4.27 2.30
C VAL A 265 -14.82 4.31 2.82
N LEU A 266 -14.27 3.19 3.29
CA LEU A 266 -12.91 3.13 3.81
C LEU A 266 -11.87 3.41 2.72
N ILE A 267 -11.98 2.76 1.55
CA ILE A 267 -11.06 2.94 0.41
C ILE A 267 -11.11 4.39 -0.10
N VAL A 268 -12.31 4.93 -0.33
CA VAL A 268 -12.48 6.31 -0.83
C VAL A 268 -11.96 7.31 0.20
N THR A 269 -12.30 7.14 1.48
CA THR A 269 -11.80 8.04 2.54
C THR A 269 -10.28 8.06 2.56
N MET A 270 -9.65 6.88 2.51
CA MET A 270 -8.20 6.73 2.47
C MET A 270 -7.59 7.47 1.27
N TRP A 271 -8.07 7.22 0.05
CA TRP A 271 -7.55 7.87 -1.16
C TRP A 271 -7.81 9.38 -1.21
N VAL A 272 -8.95 9.85 -0.70
CA VAL A 272 -9.25 11.28 -0.55
C VAL A 272 -8.25 11.94 0.40
N LEU A 273 -7.95 11.32 1.55
CA LEU A 273 -6.99 11.86 2.50
C LEU A 273 -5.57 11.90 1.92
N VAL A 274 -5.15 10.84 1.22
CA VAL A 274 -3.86 10.78 0.51
C VAL A 274 -3.79 11.86 -0.57
N GLY A 275 -4.82 11.98 -1.41
CA GLY A 275 -4.89 12.98 -2.49
C GLY A 275 -4.88 14.42 -1.97
N ARG A 276 -5.56 14.70 -0.85
CA ARG A 276 -5.50 16.01 -0.17
C ARG A 276 -4.09 16.32 0.32
N GLY A 277 -3.41 15.35 0.91
CA GLY A 277 -2.03 15.51 1.37
C GLY A 277 -1.05 15.78 0.23
N ILE A 278 -1.15 15.03 -0.86
CA ILE A 278 -0.38 15.27 -2.09
C ILE A 278 -0.66 16.68 -2.61
N ARG A 279 -1.94 17.04 -2.83
CA ARG A 279 -2.33 18.38 -3.32
C ARG A 279 -1.78 19.49 -2.45
N SER A 280 -1.79 19.34 -1.13
CA SER A 280 -1.22 20.33 -0.21
C SER A 280 0.28 20.52 -0.43
N ARG A 281 1.06 19.44 -0.53
CA ARG A 281 2.51 19.50 -0.78
C ARG A 281 2.85 20.17 -2.12
N LEU A 282 2.00 19.96 -3.13
CA LEU A 282 2.18 20.56 -4.45
C LEU A 282 1.90 22.07 -4.47
N ARG A 283 0.82 22.51 -3.81
CA ARG A 283 0.48 23.95 -3.72
C ARG A 283 1.56 24.74 -3.00
N ASP A 284 2.21 24.12 -2.01
CA ASP A 284 3.20 24.77 -1.17
C ASP A 284 4.63 24.68 -1.76
N GLY A 285 4.82 24.16 -2.98
CA GLY A 285 6.13 24.00 -3.65
C GLY A 285 7.08 22.98 -3.00
N SER A 286 6.78 22.51 -1.79
CA SER A 286 7.58 21.60 -0.96
C SER A 286 7.59 20.13 -1.40
N GLY A 287 6.73 19.74 -2.36
CA GLY A 287 6.53 18.33 -2.73
C GLY A 287 7.74 17.64 -3.37
N ALA A 288 8.32 18.21 -4.42
CA ALA A 288 9.32 17.50 -5.24
C ALA A 288 10.76 18.01 -5.07
N GLN A 289 10.96 19.27 -4.71
CA GLN A 289 12.29 19.90 -4.77
C GLN A 289 13.11 19.81 -3.46
N GLY A 290 12.52 19.41 -2.33
CA GLY A 290 13.22 19.41 -1.03
C GLY A 290 13.24 18.10 -0.26
N ASP A 291 12.31 17.16 -0.54
CA ASP A 291 12.12 15.96 0.29
C ASP A 291 12.28 14.68 -0.52
N ILE A 292 13.52 14.21 -0.61
CA ILE A 292 13.87 12.95 -1.30
C ILE A 292 13.07 11.75 -0.79
N ARG A 293 12.74 11.72 0.51
CA ARG A 293 11.99 10.62 1.12
C ARG A 293 10.53 10.68 0.66
N TRP A 294 9.94 11.86 0.59
CA TRP A 294 8.60 12.02 0.03
C TRP A 294 8.54 11.52 -1.42
N VAL A 295 9.52 11.90 -2.26
CA VAL A 295 9.53 11.42 -3.65
C VAL A 295 9.70 9.90 -3.72
N ARG A 296 10.52 9.29 -2.86
CA ARG A 296 10.64 7.81 -2.76
C ARG A 296 9.30 7.17 -2.40
N CYS A 297 8.66 7.67 -1.34
CA CYS A 297 7.37 7.17 -0.86
C CYS A 297 6.28 7.33 -1.93
N PHE A 298 6.22 8.48 -2.58
CA PHE A 298 5.27 8.75 -3.65
C PHE A 298 5.50 7.85 -4.87
N SER A 299 6.75 7.71 -5.31
CA SER A 299 7.12 6.77 -6.39
C SER A 299 6.65 5.35 -6.07
N LEU A 300 6.90 4.86 -4.85
CA LEU A 300 6.48 3.52 -4.46
C LEU A 300 4.96 3.36 -4.47
N VAL A 301 4.22 4.31 -3.90
CA VAL A 301 2.74 4.26 -3.87
C VAL A 301 2.17 4.21 -5.30
N VAL A 302 2.64 5.08 -6.19
CA VAL A 302 2.17 5.11 -7.58
C VAL A 302 2.51 3.82 -8.31
N SER A 303 3.76 3.35 -8.20
CA SER A 303 4.21 2.12 -8.86
C SER A 303 3.48 0.88 -8.32
N PHE A 304 3.26 0.82 -7.01
CA PHE A 304 2.56 -0.30 -6.38
C PHE A 304 1.11 -0.36 -6.85
N VAL A 305 0.36 0.74 -6.75
CA VAL A 305 -1.07 0.76 -7.12
C VAL A 305 -1.25 0.51 -8.63
N LEU A 306 -0.32 1.00 -9.46
CA LEU A 306 -0.31 0.69 -10.88
C LEU A 306 -0.15 -0.82 -11.13
N VAL A 307 0.84 -1.47 -10.52
CA VAL A 307 1.05 -2.91 -10.71
C VAL A 307 -0.11 -3.73 -10.15
N GLN A 308 -0.72 -3.29 -9.05
CA GLN A 308 -1.94 -3.90 -8.53
C GLN A 308 -3.06 -3.89 -9.58
N SER A 309 -3.17 -2.85 -10.41
CA SER A 309 -4.22 -2.82 -11.43
C SER A 309 -4.05 -3.85 -12.55
N PHE A 310 -2.90 -4.51 -12.65
CA PHE A 310 -2.65 -5.57 -13.64
C PHE A 310 -3.09 -6.94 -13.13
N PHE A 311 -2.84 -7.22 -11.85
CA PHE A 311 -2.96 -8.57 -11.30
C PHE A 311 -4.11 -8.74 -10.33
N GLU A 312 -4.63 -7.66 -9.74
CA GLU A 312 -5.51 -7.77 -8.59
C GLU A 312 -6.91 -8.27 -8.99
N PRO A 313 -7.30 -9.48 -8.54
CA PRO A 313 -8.58 -10.09 -8.94
C PRO A 313 -9.77 -9.52 -8.18
N ASP A 314 -9.60 -9.04 -6.95
CA ASP A 314 -10.73 -8.61 -6.10
C ASP A 314 -10.34 -7.53 -5.07
N TYR A 315 -11.35 -6.84 -4.53
CA TYR A 315 -11.12 -5.74 -3.58
C TYR A 315 -10.60 -6.16 -2.19
N GLY A 316 -10.88 -7.38 -1.74
CA GLY A 316 -10.39 -7.88 -0.46
C GLY A 316 -8.89 -8.18 -0.51
N SER A 317 -8.47 -8.88 -1.57
CA SER A 317 -7.07 -9.12 -1.87
C SER A 317 -6.31 -7.82 -2.17
N TYR A 318 -6.94 -6.85 -2.87
CA TYR A 318 -6.39 -5.50 -3.04
C TYR A 318 -6.07 -4.83 -1.72
N LEU A 319 -7.04 -4.82 -0.79
CA LEU A 319 -6.87 -4.22 0.53
C LEU A 319 -5.77 -4.93 1.33
N ARG A 320 -5.68 -6.26 1.24
CA ARG A 320 -4.61 -7.04 1.88
C ARG A 320 -3.22 -6.57 1.41
N HIS A 321 -3.00 -6.49 0.10
CA HIS A 321 -1.69 -6.10 -0.44
C HIS A 321 -1.40 -4.61 -0.23
N LEU A 322 -2.42 -3.75 -0.25
CA LEU A 322 -2.27 -2.33 0.01
C LEU A 322 -1.96 -2.02 1.48
N SER A 323 -2.51 -2.81 2.41
CA SER A 323 -2.39 -2.61 3.86
C SER A 323 -0.95 -2.28 4.31
N PRO A 324 0.09 -3.08 4.01
CA PRO A 324 1.44 -2.80 4.45
C PRO A 324 2.08 -1.56 3.78
N ILE A 325 1.52 -1.06 2.68
CA ILE A 325 1.99 0.15 1.98
C ILE A 325 1.38 1.43 2.58
N LEU A 326 0.26 1.34 3.30
CA LEU A 326 -0.43 2.52 3.84
C LEU A 326 0.41 3.42 4.77
N PRO A 327 1.37 2.93 5.57
CA PRO A 327 2.30 3.80 6.31
C PRO A 327 3.09 4.74 5.39
N VAL A 328 3.43 4.29 4.19
CA VAL A 328 4.07 5.11 3.14
C VAL A 328 3.08 6.16 2.62
N ALA A 329 1.82 5.77 2.39
CA ALA A 329 0.76 6.70 1.98
C ALA A 329 0.48 7.76 3.07
N ILE A 330 0.53 7.38 4.35
CA ILE A 330 0.45 8.29 5.50
C ILE A 330 1.61 9.29 5.48
N TYR A 331 2.83 8.84 5.20
CA TYR A 331 3.99 9.71 5.05
C TYR A 331 3.82 10.70 3.90
N VAL A 332 3.37 10.21 2.73
CA VAL A 332 3.09 11.04 1.54
C VAL A 332 2.02 12.09 1.82
N ALA A 333 0.96 11.70 2.55
CA ALA A 333 -0.12 12.59 2.94
C ALA A 333 0.30 13.60 4.02
N GLY A 334 1.32 13.25 4.81
CA GLY A 334 1.81 14.04 5.92
C GLY A 334 2.73 15.19 5.53
N ARG A 335 2.79 16.19 6.40
CA ARG A 335 3.76 17.30 6.32
C ARG A 335 4.92 16.99 7.30
N PRO A 336 6.20 17.07 6.89
CA PRO A 336 7.30 17.04 7.83
C PRO A 336 7.24 18.35 8.62
N ALA A 337 7.53 18.30 9.92
CA ALA A 337 7.56 19.52 10.72
C ALA A 337 8.83 20.29 10.37
N GLY A 338 8.69 21.36 9.58
CA GLY A 338 9.75 22.33 9.32
C GLY A 338 9.61 23.03 7.99
N ASP A 339 8.66 23.97 7.86
CA ASP A 339 8.94 25.28 7.22
C ASP A 339 7.79 26.28 7.37
N ARG A 340 7.51 26.67 8.62
CA ARG A 340 7.14 28.05 8.91
C ARG A 340 7.96 28.46 10.11
N GLY A 341 9.22 28.83 9.85
CA GLY A 341 9.89 29.73 10.77
C GLY A 341 9.05 31.01 10.89
N PRO A 342 9.04 31.68 12.06
CA PRO A 342 8.30 32.93 12.28
C PRO A 342 8.76 34.13 11.42
N SER A 343 9.54 33.91 10.35
CA SER A 343 10.16 34.94 9.52
C SER A 343 9.22 35.62 8.50
N GLN A 344 7.97 35.18 8.33
CA GLN A 344 7.00 35.89 7.47
C GLN A 344 6.10 36.89 8.20
N GLU A 345 6.15 36.97 9.53
CA GLU A 345 5.35 37.93 10.30
C GLU A 345 6.14 39.20 10.69
N SER A 346 7.48 39.15 10.62
CA SER A 346 8.34 40.28 11.01
C SER A 346 8.74 41.24 9.88
N ALA A 347 8.46 40.91 8.61
CA ALA A 347 8.85 41.76 7.47
C ALA A 347 7.79 42.83 7.09
N ALA A 348 6.63 42.84 7.76
CA ALA A 348 5.55 43.78 7.49
C ALA A 348 5.55 45.01 8.41
N VAL A 349 6.54 45.17 9.29
CA VAL A 349 6.57 46.25 10.29
C VAL A 349 7.84 47.09 10.16
N ARG A 350 7.62 48.31 9.66
CA ARG A 350 8.43 49.54 9.78
C ARG A 350 9.63 49.71 8.83
N HIS A 351 9.38 50.47 7.77
CA HIS A 351 10.18 51.68 7.52
C HIS A 351 9.23 52.89 7.45
N PRO A 352 9.24 53.80 8.43
CA PRO A 352 8.74 55.15 8.18
C PRO A 352 9.74 55.84 7.27
N LYS A 353 9.26 56.31 6.11
CA LYS A 353 9.95 57.34 5.35
C LYS A 353 10.06 58.56 6.26
N VAL A 354 11.27 58.95 6.61
CA VAL A 354 11.56 60.30 7.10
C VAL A 354 12.27 61.03 5.96
N ALA A 355 11.80 62.26 5.76
CA ALA A 355 12.04 63.19 4.67
C ALA A 355 13.49 63.62 4.51
#